data_AF-A0A8S0GUN5-F1
#
_entry.id   AF-A0A8S0GUN5-F1
#
_cell.length_a   1.000
_cell.length_b   1.000
_cell.length_c   1.000
_cell.angle_alpha   90.00
_cell.angle_beta   90.00
_cell.angle_gamma   90.00
#
_symmetry.space_group_name_H-M   'P 1'
#
loop_
_entity.id
_entity.type
_entity.pdbx_description
1 polymer ?
#
loop_
_entity_poly.entity_id
_entity_poly.type
_entity_poly.pdbx_seq_one_letter_code
_entity_poly.pdbx_strand_id
1 'polypeptide(L)'
;MVLKRGGNFCIHIYSDHIPEEHIMALAADVASELGGMLDGRYKGNLTLSVPARSGMDNIALFFNRFRETTGSEWYYANIYKNLDDTDDETLLDWWLAL
;
A
#
# COMPACT_ATOMS: atom_id res chain seq x y z
N MET A 1 15.22 16.25 3.55
CA MET A 1 14.08 16.73 4.36
C MET A 1 12.82 16.69 3.50
N VAL A 2 11.72 16.12 4.00
CA VAL A 2 10.41 16.19 3.31
C VAL A 2 9.87 17.61 3.47
N LEU A 3 9.57 18.29 2.35
CA LEU A 3 9.02 19.65 2.37
C LEU A 3 7.49 19.65 2.52
N LYS A 4 6.80 18.69 1.90
CA LYS A 4 5.35 18.49 1.98
C LYS A 4 5.01 17.03 1.63
N ARG A 5 3.98 16.47 2.27
CA ARG A 5 3.42 15.15 1.94
C ARG A 5 2.35 15.29 0.85
N GLY A 6 2.36 14.38 -0.12
CA GLY A 6 1.42 14.40 -1.25
C GLY A 6 -0.01 13.94 -0.92
N GLY A 7 -0.25 13.41 0.29
CA GLY A 7 -1.56 12.95 0.73
C GLY A 7 -1.91 11.52 0.28
N ASN A 8 -0.93 10.73 -0.17
CA ASN A 8 -1.11 9.32 -0.54
C ASN A 8 -0.25 8.41 0.34
N PHE A 9 -0.84 7.30 0.75
CA PHE A 9 -0.10 6.15 1.27
C PHE A 9 0.58 5.43 0.10
N CYS A 10 1.82 5.00 0.34
CA CYS A 10 2.51 4.06 -0.54
C CYS A 10 2.30 2.65 0.03
N ILE A 11 1.76 1.74 -0.77
CA ILE A 11 1.55 0.35 -0.41
C ILE A 11 2.52 -0.52 -1.20
N HIS A 12 3.25 -1.38 -0.50
CA HIS A 12 4.08 -2.41 -1.11
C HIS A 12 3.46 -3.78 -0.88
N ILE A 13 3.41 -4.60 -1.93
CA ILE A 13 3.07 -6.03 -1.85
C ILE A 13 4.33 -6.80 -2.22
N TYR A 14 4.71 -7.77 -1.39
CA TYR A 14 5.86 -8.63 -1.62
C TYR A 14 5.40 -10.06 -1.88
N SER A 15 5.81 -10.60 -3.02
CA SER A 15 5.51 -11.97 -3.42
C SER A 15 6.50 -12.45 -4.48
N ASP A 16 6.81 -13.74 -4.48
CA ASP A 16 7.64 -14.36 -5.52
C ASP A 16 6.91 -14.34 -6.88
N HIS A 17 5.59 -14.58 -6.85
CA HIS A 17 4.75 -14.60 -8.04
C HIS A 17 3.29 -14.28 -7.69
N ILE A 18 2.69 -13.39 -8.47
CA ILE A 18 1.25 -13.14 -8.45
C ILE A 18 0.74 -13.35 -9.89
N PRO A 19 -0.27 -14.20 -10.11
CA PRO A 19 -0.89 -14.37 -11.42
C PRO A 19 -1.38 -13.04 -12.02
N GLU A 20 -1.20 -12.86 -13.32
CA GLU A 20 -1.52 -11.59 -14.01
C GLU A 20 -2.96 -11.15 -13.79
N GLU A 21 -3.90 -12.09 -13.83
CA GLU A 21 -5.34 -11.85 -13.60
C GLU A 21 -5.62 -11.22 -12.23
N HIS A 22 -4.89 -11.63 -11.18
CA HIS A 22 -5.02 -11.05 -9.85
C HIS A 22 -4.39 -9.65 -9.79
N ILE A 23 -3.30 -9.39 -10.51
CA ILE A 23 -2.69 -8.05 -10.59
C ILE A 23 -3.64 -7.08 -11.31
N MET A 24 -4.23 -7.51 -12.42
CA MET A 24 -5.18 -6.70 -13.18
C MET A 24 -6.45 -6.42 -12.38
N ALA A 25 -7.01 -7.43 -11.71
CA ALA A 25 -8.14 -7.25 -10.80
C ALA A 25 -7.80 -6.26 -9.68
N LEU A 26 -6.67 -6.46 -8.99
CA LEU A 26 -6.20 -5.56 -7.94
C LEU A 26 -6.09 -4.11 -8.42
N ALA A 27 -5.51 -3.87 -9.60
CA ALA A 27 -5.37 -2.52 -10.14
C ALA A 27 -6.74 -1.85 -10.41
N ALA A 28 -7.70 -2.59 -10.93
CA ALA A 28 -9.06 -2.11 -11.17
C ALA A 28 -9.81 -1.85 -9.85
N ASP A 29 -9.68 -2.75 -8.89
CA ASP A 29 -10.36 -2.69 -7.60
C ASP A 29 -9.81 -1.54 -6.74
N VAL A 30 -8.48 -1.34 -6.71
CA VAL A 30 -7.85 -0.21 -6.02
C VAL A 30 -8.29 1.13 -6.63
N ALA A 31 -8.41 1.22 -7.96
CA ALA A 31 -8.89 2.42 -8.62
C ALA A 31 -10.36 2.72 -8.29
N SER A 32 -11.20 1.69 -8.24
CA SER A 32 -12.65 1.86 -8.06
C SER A 32 -13.07 2.00 -6.59
N GLU A 33 -12.49 1.22 -5.67
CA GLU A 33 -12.86 1.21 -4.25
C GLU A 33 -12.09 2.24 -3.41
N LEU A 34 -10.81 2.47 -3.75
CA LEU A 34 -9.92 3.30 -2.95
C LEU A 34 -9.48 4.59 -3.66
N GLY A 35 -9.79 4.75 -4.95
CA GLY A 35 -9.31 5.87 -5.76
C GLY A 35 -7.78 5.89 -5.91
N GLY A 36 -7.13 4.73 -5.77
CA GLY A 36 -5.69 4.57 -5.88
C GLY A 36 -5.23 4.13 -7.27
N MET A 37 -3.96 3.76 -7.37
CA MET A 37 -3.35 3.31 -8.62
C MET A 37 -2.22 2.30 -8.35
N LEU A 38 -2.05 1.33 -9.24
CA LEU A 38 -0.83 0.52 -9.33
C LEU A 38 0.25 1.34 -10.06
N ASP A 39 1.32 1.70 -9.34
CA ASP A 39 2.39 2.56 -9.86
C ASP A 39 3.58 1.78 -10.41
N GLY A 40 3.83 0.59 -9.87
CA GLY A 40 5.04 -0.18 -10.17
C GLY A 40 4.85 -1.68 -10.01
N ARG A 41 5.53 -2.42 -10.87
CA ARG A 41 5.58 -3.88 -10.84
C ARG A 41 6.99 -4.35 -11.18
N TYR A 42 7.51 -5.27 -10.37
CA TYR A 42 8.73 -6.00 -10.68
C TYR A 42 8.63 -7.43 -10.15
N LYS A 43 8.57 -8.42 -11.06
CA LYS A 43 8.25 -9.82 -10.73
C LYS A 43 6.90 -9.89 -9.99
N GLY A 44 6.85 -10.50 -8.80
CA GLY A 44 5.65 -10.52 -7.95
C GLY A 44 5.52 -9.32 -7.00
N ASN A 45 6.48 -8.39 -6.99
CA ASN A 45 6.40 -7.20 -6.14
C ASN A 45 5.61 -6.09 -6.82
N LEU A 46 4.72 -5.45 -6.06
CA LEU A 46 3.86 -4.37 -6.53
C LEU A 46 4.00 -3.14 -5.63
N THR A 47 3.90 -1.96 -6.23
CA THR A 47 3.85 -0.68 -5.54
C THR A 47 2.59 0.06 -5.96
N LEU A 48 1.80 0.52 -5.00
CA LEU A 48 0.53 1.22 -5.22
C LEU A 48 0.48 2.53 -4.44
N SER A 49 -0.19 3.52 -5.00
CA SER A 49 -0.53 4.77 -4.31
C SER A 49 -2.00 4.79 -3.98
N VAL A 50 -2.35 5.10 -2.73
CA VAL A 50 -3.73 5.21 -2.28
C VAL A 50 -3.96 6.53 -1.54
N PRO A 51 -4.99 7.32 -1.87
CA PRO A 51 -5.32 8.55 -1.14
C PRO A 51 -5.55 8.31 0.35
N ALA A 52 -4.94 9.14 1.20
CA ALA A 52 -5.11 9.04 2.65
C ALA A 52 -6.56 9.28 3.09
N ARG A 53 -7.33 10.08 2.32
CA ARG A 53 -8.77 10.29 2.52
C ARG A 53 -9.60 8.99 2.47
N SER A 54 -9.05 7.92 1.89
CA SER A 54 -9.70 6.61 1.86
C SER A 54 -9.69 5.92 3.22
N GLY A 55 -8.92 6.42 4.19
CA GLY A 55 -8.86 5.95 5.58
C GLY A 55 -8.01 4.70 5.75
N MET A 56 -7.13 4.68 6.77
CA MET A 56 -6.22 3.55 6.99
C MET A 56 -6.98 2.24 7.21
N ASP A 57 -8.06 2.23 8.00
CA ASP A 57 -8.82 1.01 8.29
C ASP A 57 -9.45 0.39 7.03
N ASN A 58 -9.99 1.24 6.14
CA ASN A 58 -10.59 0.78 4.90
C ASN A 58 -9.54 0.27 3.91
N ILE A 59 -8.40 0.95 3.82
CA ILE A 59 -7.25 0.50 3.03
C ILE A 59 -6.76 -0.86 3.56
N ALA A 60 -6.60 -0.99 4.88
CA ALA A 60 -6.16 -2.23 5.50
C ALA A 60 -7.14 -3.37 5.29
N LEU A 61 -8.44 -3.12 5.43
CA LEU A 61 -9.49 -4.09 5.15
C LEU A 61 -9.42 -4.58 3.70
N PHE A 62 -9.24 -3.66 2.73
CA PHE A 62 -9.12 -4.01 1.32
C PHE A 62 -7.92 -4.94 1.05
N PHE A 63 -6.72 -4.55 1.49
CA PHE A 63 -5.52 -5.34 1.22
C PHE A 63 -5.46 -6.63 2.03
N ASN A 64 -6.11 -6.70 3.20
CA ASN A 64 -6.28 -7.96 3.93
C ASN A 64 -7.11 -8.98 3.14
N ARG A 65 -8.19 -8.56 2.45
CA ARG A 65 -8.94 -9.46 1.55
C ARG A 65 -8.08 -9.98 0.40
N PHE A 66 -7.25 -9.10 -0.18
CA PHE A 66 -6.31 -9.49 -1.22
C PHE A 66 -5.29 -10.51 -0.71
N ARG A 67 -4.73 -10.29 0.49
CA ARG A 67 -3.85 -11.25 1.18
C ARG A 67 -4.55 -12.58 1.44
N GLU A 68 -5.77 -12.58 1.94
CA GLU A 68 -6.55 -13.81 2.19
C GLU A 68 -6.76 -14.64 0.91
N THR A 69 -6.88 -13.97 -0.24
CA THR A 69 -7.07 -14.62 -1.54
C THR A 69 -5.76 -15.15 -2.13
N THR A 70 -4.66 -14.42 -1.97
CA THR A 70 -3.41 -14.66 -2.71
C THR A 70 -2.25 -15.15 -1.85
N GLY A 71 -2.35 -15.04 -0.53
CA GLY A 71 -1.26 -15.26 0.42
C GLY A 71 -0.15 -14.19 0.36
N SER A 72 -0.32 -13.12 -0.42
CA SER A 72 0.73 -12.09 -0.59
C SER A 72 0.65 -11.04 0.53
N GLU A 73 1.76 -10.85 1.24
CA GLU A 73 1.85 -9.85 2.31
C GLU A 73 1.97 -8.43 1.75
N TRP A 74 1.49 -7.46 2.53
CA TRP A 74 1.43 -6.06 2.13
C TRP A 74 1.78 -5.11 3.29
N TYR A 75 2.32 -3.94 2.96
CA TYR A 75 2.83 -2.97 3.95
C TYR A 75 2.61 -1.52 3.50
N TYR A 76 2.38 -0.62 4.46
CA TYR A 76 2.52 0.81 4.24
C TYR A 76 4.00 1.19 4.19
N ALA A 77 4.52 1.57 3.03
CA ALA A 77 5.95 1.81 2.83
C ALA A 77 6.42 3.23 3.21
N ASN A 78 5.51 4.15 3.57
CA ASN A 78 5.84 5.56 3.81
C ASN A 78 5.35 6.12 5.16
N ILE A 79 5.03 5.26 6.12
CA ILE A 79 4.55 5.65 7.45
C ILE A 79 5.60 5.51 8.55
N TYR A 80 6.64 4.69 8.36
CA TYR A 80 7.69 4.47 9.36
C TYR A 80 8.72 5.59 9.35
N LYS A 81 9.18 5.95 10.55
CA LYS A 81 10.23 6.95 10.74
C LYS A 81 11.60 6.42 10.36
N ASN A 82 11.88 5.16 10.68
CA ASN A 82 13.17 4.50 10.51
C ASN A 82 13.01 3.24 9.64
N LEU A 83 13.03 3.40 8.31
CA LEU A 83 12.78 2.30 7.37
C LEU A 83 13.87 1.21 7.38
N ASP A 84 15.07 1.53 7.87
CA ASP A 84 16.22 0.62 7.93
C ASP A 84 16.28 -0.19 9.24
N ASP A 85 15.43 0.14 10.22
CA ASP A 85 15.36 -0.53 11.52
C ASP A 85 14.01 -1.24 11.66
N THR A 86 14.03 -2.57 11.49
CA THR A 86 12.81 -3.39 11.53
C THR A 86 12.26 -3.59 12.94
N ASP A 87 13.04 -3.27 13.98
CA ASP A 87 12.59 -3.33 15.37
C ASP A 87 11.96 -1.99 15.82
N ASP A 88 12.08 -0.94 15.02
CA ASP A 88 11.52 0.38 15.28
C ASP A 88 10.22 0.62 14.50
N GLU A 89 9.10 0.34 15.16
CA GLU A 89 7.75 0.58 14.62
C GLU A 89 7.28 2.04 14.77
N THR A 90 8.17 2.99 15.08
CA THR A 90 7.77 4.41 15.26
C THR A 90 7.18 4.97 13.96
N LEU A 91 5.95 5.47 14.08
CA LEU A 91 5.21 6.05 12.97
C LEU A 91 5.43 7.56 12.84
N LEU A 92 5.24 8.06 11.62
CA LEU A 92 5.35 9.47 11.26
C LEU A 92 4.05 10.26 11.45
N ASP A 93 2.91 9.58 11.59
CA ASP A 93 1.56 10.12 11.84
C ASP A 93 1.10 11.25 10.89
N TRP A 94 1.72 11.39 9.72
CA TRP A 94 1.49 12.52 8.82
C TRP A 94 0.07 12.57 8.25
N TRP A 95 -0.64 11.44 8.27
CA TRP A 95 -2.00 11.32 7.75
C TRP A 95 -3.08 11.81 8.72
N LEU A 96 -2.75 12.01 10.00
CA LEU A 96 -3.71 12.49 11.00
C LEU A 96 -4.11 13.96 10.80
N ALA A 97 -3.37 14.69 9.96
CA ALA A 97 -3.57 16.12 9.68
C ALA A 97 -4.16 16.38 8.27
N LEU A 98 -4.73 15.37 7.62
CA LEU A 98 -5.31 15.45 6.27
C LEU A 98 -6.84 15.55 6.27
#